data_AF-A0A8C8DH20-F1
#
_entry.id   AF-A0A8C8DH20-F1
#
_cell.length_a   1.000
_cell.length_b   1.000
_cell.length_c   1.000
_cell.angle_alpha   90.00
_cell.angle_beta   90.00
_cell.angle_gamma   90.00
#
_symmetry.space_group_name_H-M   'P 1'
#
loop_
_entity.id
_entity.type
_entity.pdbx_description
1 polymer ?
#
loop_
_entity_poly.entity_id
_entity_poly.type
_entity_poly.pdbx_seq_one_letter_code
_entity_poly.pdbx_strand_id
1 'polypeptide(L)'
;METKGRTHSDSDDGMDEFMDKFKTQRYKNAFSENDWEQEFNKIPMFMKTAPEEIDPKNYPELACLQSIIHDDDRSPEEQAKSLKDEGNAFFKEKNYKKAIVSYTGALKKKCGDQELNAVLLTNRAASHFHLGNMRSALNDAAAAKKIKPGHLKALIRGAQCCIELHNFSEAIQWCDEGLKEHTTNEKLRELRATADKHKRAAERDARKAKVKQKK
;
A
#
# COMPACT_ATOMS: atom_id res chain seq x y z
N MET A 1 80.94 16.74 -18.00
CA MET A 1 80.69 17.33 -19.33
C MET A 1 80.68 16.15 -20.30
N GLU A 2 79.63 15.79 -21.01
CA GLU A 2 78.36 16.42 -21.36
C GLU A 2 77.30 15.32 -21.57
N THR A 3 76.07 15.64 -21.20
CA THR A 3 74.84 14.95 -21.58
C THR A 3 74.56 15.23 -23.06
N LYS A 4 74.33 14.20 -23.89
CA LYS A 4 73.69 14.38 -25.19
C LYS A 4 72.41 13.56 -25.24
N GLY A 5 71.31 14.32 -25.19
CA GLY A 5 69.95 13.83 -25.18
C GLY A 5 69.61 13.07 -26.45
N ARG A 6 68.89 11.97 -26.28
CA ARG A 6 68.16 11.31 -27.36
C ARG A 6 66.77 11.90 -27.36
N THR A 7 66.54 12.87 -28.25
CA THR A 7 65.21 13.27 -28.68
C THR A 7 64.58 12.06 -29.37
N HIS A 8 63.66 11.39 -28.69
CA HIS A 8 62.67 10.57 -29.38
C HIS A 8 61.32 11.13 -28.97
N SER A 9 60.85 12.07 -29.78
CA SER A 9 59.48 12.56 -29.81
C SER A 9 58.55 11.50 -30.41
N ASP A 10 58.62 10.28 -29.90
CA ASP A 10 57.65 9.23 -30.21
C ASP A 10 56.63 9.22 -29.08
N SER A 11 55.36 9.42 -29.41
CA SER A 11 54.14 9.15 -28.61
C SER A 11 53.24 10.37 -28.36
N ASP A 12 52.92 11.16 -29.39
CA ASP A 12 51.70 12.00 -29.35
C ASP A 12 50.86 11.78 -30.62
N ASP A 13 51.50 11.75 -31.80
CA ASP A 13 50.82 11.55 -33.09
C ASP A 13 50.02 10.24 -33.18
N GLY A 14 50.52 9.14 -32.60
CA GLY A 14 49.84 7.84 -32.62
C GLY A 14 48.63 7.77 -31.67
N MET A 15 48.64 8.55 -30.59
CA MET A 15 47.50 8.67 -29.68
C MET A 15 46.46 9.62 -30.27
N ASP A 16 46.90 10.66 -30.97
CA ASP A 16 46.00 11.55 -31.72
C ASP A 16 45.31 10.82 -32.88
N GLU A 17 46.02 9.99 -33.66
CA GLU A 17 45.41 9.13 -34.68
C GLU A 17 44.45 8.09 -34.09
N PHE A 18 44.76 7.54 -32.91
CA PHE A 18 43.88 6.60 -32.21
C PHE A 18 42.62 7.30 -31.68
N MET A 19 42.76 8.51 -31.12
CA MET A 19 41.65 9.31 -30.62
C MET A 19 40.81 9.88 -31.77
N ASP A 20 41.38 10.21 -32.92
CA ASP A 20 40.64 10.67 -34.11
C ASP A 20 39.66 9.60 -34.66
N LYS A 21 39.97 8.32 -34.45
CA LYS A 21 39.04 7.20 -34.73
C LYS A 21 37.81 7.22 -33.82
N PHE A 22 37.89 7.84 -32.63
CA PHE A 22 36.76 8.02 -31.71
C PHE A 22 36.11 9.41 -31.80
N LYS A 23 36.82 10.44 -32.27
CA LYS A 23 36.30 11.83 -32.39
C LYS A 23 35.21 12.01 -33.44
N THR A 24 35.04 11.06 -34.36
CA THR A 24 34.14 11.22 -35.54
C THR A 24 32.82 10.47 -35.47
N GLN A 25 32.57 9.66 -34.44
CA GLN A 25 31.19 9.25 -34.17
C GLN A 25 30.47 10.38 -33.44
N ARG A 26 30.10 11.43 -34.20
CA ARG A 26 29.02 12.32 -33.76
C ARG A 26 27.86 11.40 -33.38
N TYR A 27 27.39 11.50 -32.14
CA TYR A 27 26.23 10.76 -31.66
C TYR A 27 25.07 11.10 -32.61
N LYS A 28 24.78 10.22 -33.57
CA LYS A 28 23.86 10.52 -34.68
C LYS A 28 22.43 10.75 -34.22
N ASN A 29 22.12 10.28 -33.01
CA ASN A 29 20.82 10.38 -32.36
C ASN A 29 20.88 11.33 -31.15
N ALA A 30 21.70 12.39 -31.20
CA ALA A 30 21.68 13.40 -30.14
C ALA A 30 20.33 14.11 -30.16
N PHE A 31 19.74 14.32 -28.98
CA PHE A 31 18.47 15.03 -28.86
C PHE A 31 18.55 16.38 -29.59
N SER A 32 17.63 16.59 -30.54
CA SER A 32 17.48 17.88 -31.22
C SER A 32 16.58 18.79 -30.37
N GLU A 33 16.78 20.10 -30.43
CA GLU A 33 15.93 21.06 -29.69
C GLU A 33 14.45 21.01 -30.12
N ASN A 34 14.17 20.45 -31.30
CA ASN A 34 12.83 20.32 -31.84
C ASN A 34 12.16 18.96 -31.55
N ASP A 35 12.95 17.90 -31.32
CA ASP A 35 12.43 16.52 -31.16
C ASP A 35 12.71 15.92 -29.77
N TRP A 36 13.48 16.61 -28.92
CA TRP A 36 13.87 16.10 -27.60
C TRP A 36 12.67 15.65 -26.77
N GLU A 37 11.56 16.39 -26.80
CA GLU A 37 10.36 16.09 -26.03
C GLU A 37 9.71 14.78 -26.50
N GLN A 38 9.70 14.53 -27.81
CA GLN A 38 9.14 13.30 -28.38
C GLN A 38 10.02 12.10 -28.03
N GLU A 39 11.34 12.26 -28.13
CA GLU A 39 12.29 11.20 -27.78
C GLU A 39 12.30 10.90 -26.27
N PHE A 40 12.15 11.92 -25.40
CA PHE A 40 11.99 11.73 -23.96
C PHE A 40 10.69 11.00 -23.62
N ASN A 41 9.60 11.33 -24.32
CA ASN A 41 8.31 10.66 -24.13
C ASN A 41 8.35 9.16 -24.53
N LYS A 42 9.31 8.72 -25.35
CA LYS A 42 9.50 7.29 -25.68
C LYS A 42 10.20 6.53 -24.55
N ILE A 43 10.96 7.22 -23.70
CA ILE A 43 11.67 6.59 -22.59
C ILE A 43 10.69 6.38 -21.43
N PRO A 44 10.47 5.14 -20.95
CA PRO A 44 9.47 4.85 -19.91
C PRO A 44 9.59 5.70 -18.64
N MET A 45 10.82 6.01 -18.23
CA MET A 45 11.10 6.84 -17.04
C MET A 45 10.67 8.31 -17.17
N PHE A 46 10.56 8.83 -18.39
CA PHE A 46 10.28 10.24 -18.65
C PHE A 46 8.99 10.48 -19.44
N MET A 47 8.24 9.42 -19.70
CA MET A 47 6.96 9.46 -20.38
C MET A 47 5.93 10.25 -19.58
N LYS A 48 5.29 11.25 -20.20
CA LYS A 48 4.25 12.07 -19.54
C LYS A 48 2.96 11.30 -19.25
N THR A 49 2.64 10.31 -20.08
CA THR A 49 1.41 9.52 -19.99
C THR A 49 1.68 8.09 -20.43
N ALA A 50 1.41 7.11 -19.56
CA ALA A 50 1.50 5.70 -19.93
C ALA A 50 0.34 5.31 -20.87
N PRO A 51 0.59 4.50 -21.92
CA PRO A 51 -0.48 3.93 -22.74
C PRO A 51 -1.39 3.01 -21.92
N GLU A 52 -2.68 2.94 -22.27
CA GLU A 52 -3.68 2.14 -21.52
C GLU A 52 -3.42 0.63 -21.63
N GLU A 53 -2.92 0.17 -22.78
CA GLU A 53 -2.50 -1.21 -23.02
C GLU A 53 -1.05 -1.25 -23.54
N ILE A 54 -0.22 -2.09 -22.93
CA ILE A 54 1.19 -2.25 -23.27
C ILE A 54 1.32 -3.44 -24.21
N ASP A 55 1.39 -3.18 -25.52
CA ASP A 55 1.70 -4.21 -26.53
C ASP A 55 3.23 -4.43 -26.59
N PRO A 56 3.74 -5.65 -26.33
CA PRO A 56 5.16 -5.98 -26.41
C PRO A 56 5.81 -5.67 -27.77
N LYS A 57 5.04 -5.61 -28.85
CA LYS A 57 5.55 -5.26 -30.18
C LYS A 57 5.81 -3.76 -30.35
N ASN A 58 4.98 -2.92 -29.72
CA ASN A 58 5.06 -1.46 -29.88
C ASN A 58 5.90 -0.81 -28.78
N TYR A 59 5.95 -1.40 -27.59
CA TYR A 59 6.68 -0.88 -26.43
C TYR A 59 7.48 -1.99 -25.73
N PRO A 60 8.54 -2.52 -26.37
CA PRO A 60 9.30 -3.64 -25.82
C PRO A 60 9.96 -3.30 -24.48
N GLU A 61 10.44 -2.07 -24.28
CA GLU A 61 11.02 -1.63 -23.01
C GLU A 61 9.98 -1.53 -21.90
N LEU A 62 8.78 -1.03 -22.22
CA LEU A 62 7.69 -0.91 -21.25
C LEU A 62 7.11 -2.28 -20.89
N ALA A 63 7.04 -3.20 -21.86
CA ALA A 63 6.65 -4.59 -21.63
C ALA A 63 7.70 -5.34 -20.78
N CYS A 64 8.99 -5.09 -21.00
CA CYS A 64 10.07 -5.64 -20.17
C CYS A 64 10.03 -5.08 -18.74
N LEU A 65 9.81 -3.77 -18.57
CA LEU A 65 9.60 -3.17 -17.25
C LEU A 65 8.35 -3.73 -16.57
N GLN A 66 7.26 -3.90 -17.33
CA GLN A 66 6.03 -4.51 -16.82
C GLN A 66 6.28 -5.96 -16.40
N SER A 67 7.01 -6.76 -17.18
CA SER A 67 7.37 -8.12 -16.78
C SER A 67 8.24 -8.12 -15.52
N ILE A 68 9.23 -7.24 -15.40
CA ILE A 68 10.05 -7.12 -14.18
C ILE A 68 9.18 -6.72 -12.96
N ILE A 69 8.24 -5.79 -13.13
CA ILE A 69 7.34 -5.33 -12.06
C ILE A 69 6.30 -6.40 -11.72
N HIS A 70 5.90 -7.23 -12.67
CA HIS A 70 4.87 -8.25 -12.54
C HIS A 70 5.41 -9.68 -12.54
N ASP A 71 6.73 -9.87 -12.40
CA ASP A 71 7.36 -11.19 -12.47
C ASP A 71 6.62 -12.14 -11.53
N ASP A 72 5.97 -13.12 -12.14
CA ASP A 72 5.16 -14.14 -11.48
C ASP A 72 6.02 -15.08 -10.62
N ASP A 73 7.35 -15.00 -10.76
CA ASP A 73 8.36 -15.71 -9.98
C ASP A 73 8.55 -15.16 -8.55
N ARG A 74 8.02 -13.96 -8.24
CA ARG A 74 8.04 -13.45 -6.86
C ARG A 74 7.17 -14.30 -5.96
N SER A 75 7.64 -14.54 -4.74
CA SER A 75 6.87 -15.36 -3.79
C SER A 75 5.50 -14.73 -3.50
N PRO A 76 4.45 -15.52 -3.23
CA PRO A 76 3.13 -15.01 -2.88
C PRO A 76 3.16 -13.98 -1.73
N GLU A 77 4.09 -14.14 -0.79
CA GLU A 77 4.34 -13.22 0.32
C GLU A 77 4.83 -11.85 -0.17
N GLU A 78 5.75 -11.80 -1.11
CA GLU A 78 6.29 -10.56 -1.67
C GLU A 78 5.23 -9.81 -2.48
N GLN A 79 4.46 -10.56 -3.29
CA GLN A 79 3.33 -10.00 -4.03
C GLN A 79 2.28 -9.42 -3.08
N ALA A 80 1.95 -10.14 -2.00
CA ALA A 80 1.03 -9.65 -0.98
C ALA A 80 1.55 -8.40 -0.25
N LYS A 81 2.86 -8.31 0.03
CA LYS A 81 3.50 -7.13 0.62
C LYS A 81 3.45 -5.92 -0.31
N SER A 82 3.75 -6.10 -1.60
CA SER A 82 3.66 -5.03 -2.60
C SER A 82 2.24 -4.47 -2.69
N LEU A 83 1.23 -5.34 -2.78
CA LEU A 83 -0.18 -4.94 -2.80
C LEU A 83 -0.65 -4.30 -1.49
N LYS A 84 -0.11 -4.74 -0.34
CA LYS A 84 -0.34 -4.08 0.96
C LYS A 84 0.19 -2.65 0.93
N ASP A 85 1.39 -2.43 0.39
CA ASP A 85 2.02 -1.11 0.36
C ASP A 85 1.31 -0.17 -0.62
N GLU A 86 0.85 -0.68 -1.77
CA GLU A 86 -0.03 0.04 -2.69
C GLU A 86 -1.36 0.42 -2.01
N GLY A 87 -2.00 -0.52 -1.31
CA GLY A 87 -3.21 -0.26 -0.54
C GLY A 87 -2.99 0.81 0.54
N ASN A 88 -1.82 0.82 1.19
CA ASN A 88 -1.45 1.82 2.17
C ASN A 88 -1.27 3.21 1.53
N ALA A 89 -0.73 3.28 0.30
CA ALA A 89 -0.61 4.53 -0.44
C ALA A 89 -2.00 5.10 -0.75
N PHE A 90 -2.91 4.30 -1.32
CA PHE A 90 -4.29 4.73 -1.55
C PHE A 90 -5.03 5.11 -0.27
N PHE A 91 -4.76 4.42 0.84
CA PHE A 91 -5.34 4.77 2.13
C PHE A 91 -4.90 6.16 2.61
N LYS A 92 -3.62 6.50 2.45
CA LYS A 92 -3.07 7.83 2.78
C LYS A 92 -3.68 8.92 1.91
N GLU A 93 -3.95 8.63 0.64
CA GLU A 93 -4.66 9.50 -0.30
C GLU A 93 -6.17 9.59 -0.03
N LYS A 94 -6.68 8.89 1.00
CA LYS A 94 -8.11 8.75 1.33
C LYS A 94 -8.94 8.10 0.21
N ASN A 95 -8.27 7.44 -0.75
CA ASN A 95 -8.93 6.66 -1.78
C ASN A 95 -9.24 5.25 -1.26
N TYR A 96 -10.18 5.17 -0.33
CA TYR A 96 -10.49 3.92 0.38
C TYR A 96 -11.04 2.81 -0.53
N LYS A 97 -11.71 3.16 -1.64
CA LYS A 97 -12.20 2.18 -2.62
C LYS A 97 -11.05 1.44 -3.29
N LYS A 98 -10.05 2.16 -3.80
CA LYS A 98 -8.84 1.55 -4.39
C LYS A 98 -8.05 0.78 -3.35
N ALA A 99 -7.91 1.32 -2.13
CA ALA A 99 -7.24 0.62 -1.04
C ALA A 99 -7.87 -0.76 -0.75
N ILE A 100 -9.21 -0.86 -0.72
CA ILE A 100 -9.93 -2.13 -0.53
C ILE A 100 -9.61 -3.14 -1.65
N VAL A 101 -9.52 -2.68 -2.89
CA VAL A 101 -9.18 -3.54 -4.04
C VAL A 101 -7.76 -4.08 -3.87
N SER A 102 -6.77 -3.24 -3.59
CA SER A 102 -5.38 -3.67 -3.37
C SER A 102 -5.25 -4.64 -2.18
N TYR A 103 -5.86 -4.34 -1.02
CA TYR A 103 -5.83 -5.27 0.12
C TYR A 103 -6.53 -6.59 -0.17
N THR A 104 -7.62 -6.58 -0.95
CA THR A 104 -8.31 -7.80 -1.36
C THR A 104 -7.46 -8.60 -2.34
N GLY A 105 -6.75 -7.94 -3.25
CA GLY A 105 -5.74 -8.56 -4.11
C GLY A 105 -4.65 -9.24 -3.29
N ALA A 106 -4.12 -8.55 -2.27
CA ALA A 106 -3.11 -9.10 -1.37
C ALA A 106 -3.61 -10.36 -0.65
N LEU A 107 -4.82 -10.33 -0.10
CA LEU A 107 -5.43 -11.49 0.58
C LEU A 107 -5.66 -12.68 -0.37
N LYS A 108 -5.93 -12.42 -1.65
CA LYS A 108 -6.11 -13.47 -2.67
C LYS A 108 -4.82 -14.23 -3.00
N LYS A 109 -3.64 -13.63 -2.77
CA LYS A 109 -2.36 -14.30 -2.98
C LYS A 109 -2.13 -15.46 -1.99
N LYS A 110 -2.94 -15.56 -0.92
CA LYS A 110 -2.91 -16.66 0.07
C LYS A 110 -1.50 -16.91 0.60
N CYS A 111 -0.79 -15.85 0.97
CA CYS A 111 0.49 -15.97 1.64
C CYS A 111 0.33 -16.76 2.95
N GLY A 112 1.29 -17.62 3.27
CA GLY A 112 1.28 -18.43 4.50
C GLY A 112 1.47 -17.61 5.78
N ASP A 113 1.83 -16.34 5.63
CA ASP A 113 2.07 -15.40 6.73
C ASP A 113 0.76 -14.94 7.38
N GLN A 114 0.47 -15.51 8.55
CA GLN A 114 -0.70 -15.17 9.36
C GLN A 114 -0.66 -13.73 9.89
N GLU A 115 0.52 -13.20 10.20
CA GLU A 115 0.66 -11.81 10.69
C GLU A 115 0.27 -10.83 9.58
N LEU A 116 0.82 -11.04 8.38
CA LEU A 116 0.50 -10.23 7.21
C LEU A 116 -1.00 -10.28 6.89
N ASN A 117 -1.62 -11.46 6.93
CA ASN A 117 -3.05 -11.62 6.70
C ASN A 117 -3.90 -10.87 7.74
N ALA A 118 -3.54 -10.92 9.02
CA ALA A 118 -4.23 -10.17 10.08
C ALA A 118 -4.11 -8.65 9.88
N VAL A 119 -2.94 -8.16 9.46
CA VAL A 119 -2.70 -6.74 9.12
C VAL A 119 -3.54 -6.31 7.91
N LEU A 120 -3.53 -7.10 6.83
CA LEU A 120 -4.29 -6.84 5.61
C LEU A 120 -5.80 -6.73 5.88
N LEU A 121 -6.35 -7.68 6.63
CA LEU A 121 -7.76 -7.65 7.03
C LEU A 121 -8.07 -6.40 7.87
N THR A 122 -7.18 -6.02 8.77
CA THR A 122 -7.40 -4.84 9.63
C THR A 122 -7.31 -3.53 8.85
N ASN A 123 -6.42 -3.44 7.85
CA ASN A 123 -6.32 -2.27 6.98
C ASN A 123 -7.52 -2.17 6.02
N ARG A 124 -8.01 -3.31 5.52
CA ARG A 124 -9.26 -3.38 4.75
C ARG A 124 -10.47 -3.00 5.61
N ALA A 125 -10.53 -3.46 6.86
CA ALA A 125 -11.55 -3.06 7.82
C ALA A 125 -11.56 -1.55 8.06
N ALA A 126 -10.37 -0.93 8.22
CA ALA A 126 -10.25 0.52 8.36
C ALA A 126 -10.77 1.26 7.12
N SER A 127 -10.46 0.76 5.92
CA SER A 127 -10.93 1.34 4.66
C SER A 127 -12.46 1.24 4.53
N HIS A 128 -13.04 0.09 4.87
CA HIS A 128 -14.49 -0.08 4.92
C HIS A 128 -15.15 0.84 5.94
N PHE A 129 -14.55 0.99 7.13
CA PHE A 129 -15.04 1.89 8.16
C PHE A 129 -15.12 3.34 7.67
N HIS A 130 -14.08 3.84 7.00
CA HIS A 130 -14.08 5.19 6.44
C HIS A 130 -15.09 5.40 5.30
N LEU A 131 -15.50 4.32 4.61
CA LEU A 131 -16.57 4.36 3.61
C LEU A 131 -17.99 4.24 4.21
N GLY A 132 -18.12 4.02 5.52
CA GLY A 132 -19.40 3.77 6.17
C GLY A 132 -19.87 2.32 6.10
N ASN A 133 -19.07 1.40 5.56
CA ASN A 133 -19.42 -0.02 5.41
C ASN A 133 -19.16 -0.79 6.72
N MET A 134 -19.89 -0.44 7.79
CA MET A 134 -19.61 -0.91 9.15
C MET A 134 -19.70 -2.43 9.30
N ARG A 135 -20.64 -3.09 8.60
CA ARG A 135 -20.78 -4.55 8.67
C ARG A 135 -19.60 -5.28 8.01
N SER A 136 -19.14 -4.80 6.86
CA SER A 136 -17.96 -5.33 6.19
C SER A 136 -16.70 -5.11 7.03
N ALA A 137 -16.55 -3.92 7.61
CA ALA A 137 -15.45 -3.62 8.51
C ALA A 137 -15.43 -4.52 9.75
N LEU A 138 -16.59 -4.79 10.35
CA LEU A 138 -16.72 -5.70 11.49
C LEU A 138 -16.36 -7.14 11.11
N ASN A 139 -16.80 -7.62 9.95
CA ASN A 139 -16.47 -8.96 9.47
C ASN A 139 -14.96 -9.14 9.26
N ASP A 140 -14.30 -8.12 8.69
CA ASP A 140 -12.85 -8.12 8.51
C ASP A 140 -12.10 -8.07 9.84
N ALA A 141 -12.56 -7.25 10.79
CA ALA A 141 -11.99 -7.21 12.14
C ALA A 141 -12.16 -8.55 12.88
N ALA A 142 -13.32 -9.21 12.73
CA ALA A 142 -13.57 -10.55 13.26
C ALA A 142 -12.68 -11.61 12.63
N ALA A 143 -12.47 -11.55 11.30
CA ALA A 143 -11.55 -12.44 10.62
C ALA A 143 -10.09 -12.22 11.09
N ALA A 144 -9.66 -10.97 11.23
CA ALA A 144 -8.34 -10.64 11.76
C ALA A 144 -8.15 -11.16 13.19
N LYS A 145 -9.16 -11.00 14.05
CA LYS A 145 -9.16 -11.54 15.43
C LYS A 145 -9.09 -13.07 15.46
N LYS A 146 -9.75 -13.78 14.53
CA LYS A 146 -9.64 -15.25 14.45
C LYS A 146 -8.22 -15.71 14.12
N ILE A 147 -7.50 -14.95 13.29
CA ILE A 147 -6.11 -15.25 12.95
C ILE A 147 -5.19 -14.89 14.13
N LYS A 148 -5.37 -13.70 14.69
CA LYS A 148 -4.57 -13.19 15.81
C LYS A 148 -5.48 -12.55 16.86
N PRO A 149 -5.87 -13.30 17.92
CA PRO A 149 -6.80 -12.82 18.94
C PRO A 149 -6.33 -11.54 19.65
N GLY A 150 -5.03 -11.41 19.91
CA GLY A 150 -4.42 -10.23 20.55
C GLY A 150 -4.11 -9.07 19.60
N HIS A 151 -4.61 -9.06 18.36
CA HIS A 151 -4.32 -7.98 17.43
C HIS A 151 -5.06 -6.69 17.82
N LEU A 152 -4.34 -5.78 18.49
CA LEU A 152 -4.89 -4.55 19.06
C LEU A 152 -5.71 -3.71 18.06
N LYS A 153 -5.20 -3.51 16.84
CA LYS A 153 -5.90 -2.70 15.83
C LYS A 153 -7.21 -3.34 15.37
N ALA A 154 -7.27 -4.67 15.29
CA ALA A 154 -8.50 -5.39 14.96
C ALA A 154 -9.54 -5.26 16.09
N LEU A 155 -9.11 -5.39 17.35
CA LEU A 155 -9.97 -5.25 18.52
C LEU A 155 -10.58 -3.84 18.62
N ILE A 156 -9.74 -2.80 18.48
CA ILE A 156 -10.19 -1.40 18.46
C ILE A 156 -11.19 -1.19 17.31
N ARG A 157 -10.88 -1.68 16.10
CA ARG A 157 -11.74 -1.50 14.94
C ARG A 157 -13.08 -2.22 15.11
N GLY A 158 -13.08 -3.44 15.64
CA GLY A 158 -14.28 -4.21 15.94
C GLY A 158 -15.19 -3.49 16.92
N ALA A 159 -14.62 -2.98 18.02
CA ALA A 159 -15.35 -2.17 19.00
C ALA A 159 -15.98 -0.92 18.38
N GLN A 160 -15.22 -0.17 17.57
CA GLN A 160 -15.72 1.00 16.85
C GLN A 160 -16.89 0.64 15.92
N CYS A 161 -16.76 -0.42 15.12
CA CYS A 161 -17.83 -0.86 14.22
C CYS A 161 -19.09 -1.25 14.98
N CYS A 162 -18.97 -1.95 16.12
CA CYS A 162 -20.11 -2.31 16.96
C CYS A 162 -20.81 -1.08 17.56
N ILE A 163 -20.07 -0.04 17.94
CA ILE A 163 -20.65 1.23 18.42
C ILE A 163 -21.45 1.90 17.31
N GLU A 164 -20.89 2.02 16.10
CA GLU A 164 -21.56 2.62 14.94
C GLU A 164 -22.80 1.82 14.51
N LEU A 165 -22.80 0.50 14.71
CA LEU A 165 -23.95 -0.37 14.47
C LEU A 165 -24.98 -0.37 15.61
N HIS A 166 -24.79 0.43 16.65
CA HIS A 166 -25.60 0.45 17.88
C HIS A 166 -25.64 -0.89 18.65
N ASN A 167 -24.70 -1.80 18.37
CA ASN A 167 -24.50 -3.06 19.06
C ASN A 167 -23.59 -2.88 20.28
N PHE A 168 -24.06 -2.10 21.27
CA PHE A 168 -23.22 -1.69 22.39
C PHE A 168 -22.75 -2.83 23.30
N SER A 169 -23.53 -3.92 23.43
CA SER A 169 -23.13 -5.10 24.19
C SER A 169 -21.91 -5.79 23.57
N GLU A 170 -21.91 -5.97 22.24
CA GLU A 170 -20.78 -6.55 21.52
C GLU A 170 -19.57 -5.61 21.59
N ALA A 171 -19.76 -4.30 21.47
CA ALA A 171 -18.68 -3.33 21.57
C ALA A 171 -17.93 -3.42 22.91
N ILE A 172 -18.65 -3.61 24.02
CA ILE A 172 -18.06 -3.82 25.35
C ILE A 172 -17.25 -5.12 25.38
N GLN A 173 -17.78 -6.22 24.84
CA GLN A 173 -17.06 -7.49 24.76
C GLN A 173 -15.75 -7.37 23.97
N TRP A 174 -15.79 -6.70 22.82
CA TRP A 174 -14.59 -6.39 22.03
C TRP A 174 -13.53 -5.62 22.83
N CYS A 175 -13.96 -4.63 23.63
CA CYS A 175 -13.06 -3.87 24.48
C CYS A 175 -12.52 -4.70 25.66
N ASP A 176 -13.37 -5.47 26.33
CA ASP A 176 -12.99 -6.32 27.46
C ASP A 176 -11.95 -7.37 27.05
N GLU A 177 -12.16 -8.01 25.90
CA GLU A 177 -11.18 -8.95 25.34
C GLU A 177 -9.87 -8.25 25.00
N GLY A 178 -9.92 -7.07 24.37
CA GLY A 178 -8.71 -6.33 24.07
C GLY A 178 -7.97 -5.83 25.30
N LEU A 179 -8.68 -5.51 26.39
CA LEU A 179 -8.08 -5.10 27.67
C LEU A 179 -7.49 -6.26 28.46
N LYS A 180 -7.87 -7.53 28.19
CA LYS A 180 -7.19 -8.70 28.75
C LYS A 180 -5.77 -8.81 28.20
N GLU A 181 -5.61 -8.59 26.90
CA GLU A 181 -4.33 -8.67 26.20
C GLU A 181 -3.51 -7.36 26.34
N HIS A 182 -4.18 -6.21 26.31
CA HIS A 182 -3.59 -4.87 26.33
C HIS A 182 -4.17 -4.02 27.47
N THR A 183 -3.84 -4.40 28.71
CA THR A 183 -4.42 -3.84 29.95
C THR A 183 -4.27 -2.32 30.10
N THR A 184 -3.22 -1.74 29.51
CA THR A 184 -2.89 -0.31 29.58
C THR A 184 -3.38 0.50 28.37
N ASN A 185 -4.15 -0.11 27.46
CA ASN A 185 -4.60 0.61 26.27
C ASN A 185 -5.73 1.60 26.58
N GLU A 186 -5.39 2.88 26.62
CA GLU A 186 -6.35 3.96 26.87
C GLU A 186 -7.48 4.00 25.84
N LYS A 187 -7.19 3.69 24.56
CA LYS A 187 -8.22 3.76 23.52
C LYS A 187 -9.34 2.75 23.73
N LEU A 188 -8.99 1.53 24.14
CA LEU A 188 -9.98 0.51 24.48
C LEU A 188 -10.80 0.88 25.71
N ARG A 189 -10.18 1.52 26.72
CA ARG A 189 -10.91 2.02 27.91
C ARG A 189 -11.91 3.11 27.54
N GLU A 190 -11.51 4.08 26.71
CA GLU A 190 -12.40 5.13 26.19
C GLU A 190 -13.58 4.55 25.41
N LEU A 191 -13.31 3.62 24.48
CA LEU A 191 -14.34 2.99 23.66
C LEU A 191 -15.32 2.18 24.52
N ARG A 192 -14.81 1.45 25.52
CA ARG A 192 -15.61 0.71 26.48
C ARG A 192 -16.55 1.64 27.26
N ALA A 193 -16.01 2.71 27.83
CA ALA A 193 -16.79 3.69 28.59
C ALA A 193 -17.87 4.36 27.72
N THR A 194 -17.53 4.66 26.46
CA THR A 194 -18.46 5.20 25.46
C THR A 194 -19.59 4.20 25.16
N ALA A 195 -19.25 2.94 24.90
CA ALA A 195 -20.22 1.88 24.67
C ALA A 195 -21.14 1.65 25.88
N ASP A 196 -20.61 1.63 27.10
CA ASP A 196 -21.39 1.53 28.34
C ASP A 196 -22.38 2.70 28.50
N LYS A 197 -21.93 3.93 28.24
CA LYS A 197 -22.78 5.13 28.28
C LYS A 197 -23.93 5.02 27.28
N HIS A 198 -23.64 4.64 26.04
CA HIS A 198 -24.67 4.49 25.01
C HIS A 198 -25.64 3.35 25.32
N LYS A 199 -25.15 2.22 25.83
CA LYS A 199 -25.98 1.09 26.26
C LYS A 199 -26.99 1.52 27.32
N ARG A 200 -26.54 2.18 28.39
CA ARG A 200 -27.42 2.67 29.47
C ARG A 200 -28.45 3.69 28.96
N ALA A 201 -28.06 4.57 28.04
CA ALA A 201 -28.97 5.51 27.42
C ALA A 201 -30.05 4.79 26.61
N ALA A 202 -29.66 3.83 25.76
CA ALA A 202 -30.58 3.02 24.96
C ALA A 202 -31.56 2.22 25.82
N GLU A 203 -31.09 1.59 26.91
CA GLU A 203 -31.93 0.86 27.86
C GLU A 203 -32.94 1.77 28.57
N ARG A 204 -32.51 2.97 29.00
CA ARG A 204 -33.39 3.97 29.61
C ARG A 204 -34.49 4.40 28.64
N ASP A 205 -34.12 4.68 27.40
CA ASP A 205 -35.05 5.19 26.39
C ASP A 205 -36.04 4.07 25.97
N ALA A 206 -35.56 2.83 25.86
CA ALA A 206 -36.42 1.64 25.69
C ALA A 206 -37.40 1.44 26.86
N ARG A 207 -36.96 1.66 28.11
CA ARG A 207 -37.84 1.59 29.29
C ARG A 207 -38.93 2.65 29.24
N LYS A 208 -38.60 3.90 28.88
CA LYS A 208 -39.57 4.99 28.71
C LYS A 208 -40.59 4.69 27.62
N ALA A 209 -40.14 4.15 26.48
CA ALA A 209 -41.00 3.77 25.37
C ALA A 209 -42.01 2.68 25.78
N LYS A 210 -41.56 1.65 26.52
CA LYS A 210 -42.42 0.58 27.06
C LYS A 210 -43.48 1.10 28.03
N VAL A 211 -43.15 2.09 28.86
CA VAL A 211 -44.12 2.69 29.80
C VAL A 211 -45.16 3.52 29.04
N LYS A 212 -44.75 4.25 27.98
CA LYS A 212 -45.67 5.05 27.15
C LYS A 212 -46.64 4.18 26.34
N GLN A 213 -46.21 3.01 25.87
CA GLN A 213 -47.07 2.06 25.14
C GLN A 213 -48.09 1.35 26.04
N LYS A 214 -47.88 1.33 27.36
CA LYS A 214 -48.78 0.71 28.34
C LYS A 214 -49.82 1.69 28.93
N LYS A 215 -49.73 2.98 28.59
CA LYS A 215 -50.68 4.03 28.96
C LYS A 215 -51.59 4.31 27.78
#